data_AF-A0A954QSS0-F1
#
_entry.id   AF-A0A954QSS0-F1
#
_cell.length_a   1.000
_cell.length_b   1.000
_cell.length_c   1.000
_cell.angle_alpha   90.00
_cell.angle_beta   90.00
_cell.angle_gamma   90.00
#
_symmetry.space_group_name_H-M   'P 1'
#
loop_
_entity.id
_entity.type
_entity.pdbx_description
1 polymer ?
#
loop_
_entity_poly.entity_id
_entity_poly.type
_entity_poly.pdbx_seq_one_letter_code
_entity_poly.pdbx_strand_id
1 'polypeptide(L)'
;MNTWLKTICFLTLSVCLLPKAQADLILQFSPDNLQSGTTVSIGNTFAVDLYVAESGGETGMVDSGLFSFGTLATYSTANLQFLSGTIDPVWTPLFSELFAGPQQGQISAYGAAFDEIPKADVIHLATFQFQAIEAGITSILFGDLDSTIDDFTLGDATVDNPFPTSLDVPLFGDTLTNTYGFSVNIQSTAVPESSAFSSIIFAFILWLLRKRVSGRLPGIRLRCRSFNV
;
A
#
# COMPACT_ATOMS: atom_id res chain seq x y z
N MET A 1 -20.53 43.49 -24.47
CA MET A 1 -19.76 42.52 -23.65
C MET A 1 -18.40 43.12 -23.38
N ASN A 2 -18.10 43.45 -22.10
CA ASN A 2 -16.90 44.19 -21.70
C ASN A 2 -15.63 43.45 -22.10
N THR A 3 -14.65 44.15 -22.67
CA THR A 3 -13.34 43.62 -23.10
C THR A 3 -12.64 42.86 -21.97
N TRP A 4 -12.76 43.34 -20.73
CA TRP A 4 -12.24 42.67 -19.52
C TRP A 4 -12.80 41.28 -19.28
N LEU A 5 -14.10 41.07 -19.55
CA LEU A 5 -14.74 39.77 -19.34
C LEU A 5 -14.23 38.73 -20.37
N LYS A 6 -13.93 39.17 -21.59
CA LYS A 6 -13.37 38.30 -22.64
C LYS A 6 -11.95 37.86 -22.29
N THR A 7 -11.11 38.77 -21.78
CA THR A 7 -9.74 38.45 -21.38
C THR A 7 -9.70 37.46 -20.22
N ILE A 8 -10.58 37.64 -19.22
CA ILE A 8 -10.68 36.71 -18.08
C ILE A 8 -11.15 35.33 -18.54
N CYS A 9 -12.21 35.25 -19.34
CA CYS A 9 -12.68 33.96 -19.87
C CYS A 9 -11.61 33.26 -20.72
N PHE A 10 -10.86 34.00 -21.55
CA PHE A 10 -9.81 33.41 -22.39
C PHE A 10 -8.63 32.91 -21.54
N LEU A 11 -8.20 33.67 -20.53
CA LEU A 11 -7.13 33.24 -19.62
C LEU A 11 -7.55 32.02 -18.78
N THR A 12 -8.79 32.00 -18.28
CA THR A 12 -9.32 30.87 -17.50
C THR A 12 -9.44 29.62 -18.38
N LEU A 13 -9.88 29.77 -19.64
CA LEU A 13 -9.94 28.67 -20.61
C LEU A 13 -8.54 28.15 -20.95
N SER A 14 -7.55 29.03 -21.14
CA SER A 14 -6.16 28.63 -21.39
C SER A 14 -5.52 27.93 -20.20
N VAL A 15 -5.83 28.34 -18.97
CA VAL A 15 -5.35 27.66 -17.75
C VAL A 15 -6.05 26.30 -17.54
N CYS A 16 -7.33 26.18 -17.89
CA CYS A 16 -8.05 24.91 -17.85
C CYS A 16 -7.70 23.94 -18.99
N LEU A 17 -7.08 24.43 -20.07
CA LEU A 17 -6.62 23.64 -21.23
C LEU A 17 -5.13 23.31 -21.18
N LEU A 18 -4.41 23.68 -20.12
CA LEU A 18 -3.07 23.17 -19.91
C LEU A 18 -3.18 21.64 -19.84
N PRO A 19 -2.53 20.88 -20.75
CA PRO A 19 -2.46 19.44 -20.59
C PRO A 19 -1.89 19.20 -19.19
N LYS A 20 -2.60 18.41 -18.38
CA LYS A 20 -1.98 17.85 -17.18
C LYS A 20 -0.68 17.23 -17.66
N ALA A 21 0.45 17.57 -17.03
CA ALA A 21 1.69 16.86 -17.26
C ALA A 21 1.36 15.37 -17.04
N GLN A 22 1.27 14.63 -18.14
CA GLN A 22 1.03 13.20 -18.12
C GLN A 22 2.44 12.63 -18.13
N ALA A 23 2.82 11.97 -17.05
CA ALA A 23 4.07 11.24 -16.99
C ALA A 23 3.99 10.08 -17.99
N ASP A 24 4.96 9.98 -18.88
CA ASP A 24 5.04 9.00 -19.96
C ASP A 24 5.02 7.55 -19.40
N LEU A 25 5.77 7.33 -18.33
CA LEU A 25 5.77 6.11 -17.53
C LEU A 25 5.50 6.46 -16.06
N ILE A 26 4.87 5.57 -15.31
CA ILE A 26 4.61 5.77 -13.88
C ILE A 26 4.95 4.54 -13.07
N LEU A 27 5.48 4.76 -11.86
CA LEU A 27 5.46 3.73 -10.84
C LEU A 27 4.03 3.51 -10.35
N GLN A 28 3.63 2.25 -10.31
CA GLN A 28 2.35 1.83 -9.76
C GLN A 28 2.59 0.87 -8.60
N PHE A 29 1.64 0.90 -7.67
CA PHE A 29 1.58 -0.07 -6.59
C PHE A 29 0.37 -0.97 -6.85
N SER A 30 0.54 -2.30 -6.88
CA SER A 30 -0.65 -3.16 -7.07
C SER A 30 -1.57 -3.03 -5.86
N PRO A 31 -2.88 -2.93 -6.12
CA PRO A 31 -3.91 -2.87 -5.13
C PRO A 31 -4.59 -4.24 -4.99
N ASP A 32 -3.96 -5.20 -4.31
CA ASP A 32 -4.74 -6.33 -3.77
C ASP A 32 -5.74 -5.89 -2.67
N ASN A 33 -5.88 -4.57 -2.43
CA ASN A 33 -7.12 -3.79 -2.24
C ASN A 33 -6.82 -2.37 -1.69
N LEU A 34 -5.64 -1.85 -1.99
CA LEU A 34 -4.98 -0.86 -1.16
C LEU A 34 -4.65 0.37 -2.01
N GLN A 35 -5.63 1.24 -2.22
CA GLN A 35 -5.37 2.60 -2.67
C GLN A 35 -4.49 3.32 -1.62
N SER A 36 -3.75 4.34 -2.04
CA SER A 36 -3.10 5.26 -1.07
C SER A 36 -4.11 5.65 0.02
N GLY A 37 -3.76 5.44 1.29
CA GLY A 37 -4.71 5.52 2.42
C GLY A 37 -5.23 4.18 2.94
N THR A 38 -4.53 3.09 2.62
CA THR A 38 -4.75 1.72 3.10
C THR A 38 -4.84 1.63 4.62
N THR A 39 -5.80 0.86 5.15
CA THR A 39 -5.89 0.65 6.60
C THR A 39 -5.35 -0.71 7.02
N VAL A 40 -4.36 -0.75 7.91
CA VAL A 40 -3.75 -1.98 8.46
C VAL A 40 -3.85 -1.98 9.98
N SER A 41 -4.14 -3.13 10.59
CA SER A 41 -4.14 -3.27 12.05
C SER A 41 -2.74 -3.56 12.59
N ILE A 42 -2.39 -3.03 13.76
CA ILE A 42 -1.13 -3.39 14.45
C ILE A 42 -1.03 -4.92 14.59
N GLY A 43 0.16 -5.46 14.32
CA GLY A 43 0.47 -6.88 14.35
C GLY A 43 0.21 -7.60 13.02
N ASN A 44 -0.61 -7.01 12.12
CA ASN A 44 -0.87 -7.60 10.81
C ASN A 44 0.25 -7.29 9.82
N THR A 45 0.44 -8.24 8.91
CA THR A 45 1.35 -8.10 7.77
C THR A 45 0.61 -7.65 6.53
N PHE A 46 1.28 -6.91 5.65
CA PHE A 46 0.76 -6.51 4.35
C PHE A 46 1.90 -6.46 3.32
N ALA A 47 1.53 -6.71 2.07
CA ALA A 47 2.44 -6.65 0.93
C ALA A 47 2.29 -5.31 0.20
N VAL A 48 3.39 -4.84 -0.36
CA VAL A 48 3.43 -3.74 -1.33
C VAL A 48 4.13 -4.27 -2.57
N ASP A 49 3.37 -4.41 -3.65
CA ASP A 49 3.89 -4.83 -4.94
C ASP A 49 4.18 -3.57 -5.78
N LEU A 50 5.37 -3.51 -6.36
CA LEU A 50 5.86 -2.40 -7.16
C LEU A 50 5.84 -2.76 -8.64
N TYR A 51 5.31 -1.87 -9.47
CA TYR A 51 5.22 -2.02 -10.92
C TYR A 51 5.71 -0.75 -11.60
N VAL A 52 6.15 -0.92 -12.84
CA VAL A 52 6.25 0.18 -13.80
C VAL A 52 5.12 -0.01 -14.81
N ALA A 53 4.46 1.09 -15.19
CA ALA A 53 3.40 1.07 -16.18
C ALA A 53 3.50 2.22 -17.17
N GLU A 54 3.09 1.96 -18.40
CA GLU A 54 2.88 2.98 -19.42
C GLU A 54 1.65 3.82 -19.14
N SER A 55 1.77 5.12 -19.39
CA SER A 55 0.61 6.01 -19.45
C SER A 55 0.03 6.05 -20.87
N GLY A 56 -1.24 6.46 -20.98
CA GLY A 56 -2.00 6.42 -22.23
C GLY A 56 -1.41 7.32 -23.32
N GLY A 57 -0.46 6.79 -24.09
CA GLY A 57 0.27 7.48 -25.15
C GLY A 57 1.65 6.86 -25.44
N GLU A 58 2.27 6.23 -24.45
CA GLU A 58 3.60 5.61 -24.57
C GLU A 58 3.54 4.15 -24.99
N THR A 59 4.58 3.70 -25.68
CA THR A 59 4.78 2.29 -26.08
C THR A 59 6.22 1.81 -25.87
N GLY A 60 7.05 2.60 -25.17
CA GLY A 60 8.47 2.32 -24.99
C GLY A 60 8.78 0.99 -24.31
N MET A 61 8.03 0.61 -23.27
CA MET A 61 8.16 -0.70 -22.61
C MET A 61 7.57 -1.84 -23.44
N VAL A 62 6.49 -1.60 -24.18
CA VAL A 62 5.91 -2.62 -25.06
C VAL A 62 6.84 -2.92 -26.24
N ASP A 63 7.45 -1.90 -26.82
CA ASP A 63 8.29 -2.01 -28.01
C ASP A 63 9.72 -2.44 -27.65
N SER A 64 10.32 -1.77 -26.66
CA SER A 64 11.73 -1.94 -26.30
C SER A 64 11.93 -2.87 -25.11
N GLY A 65 11.00 -2.85 -24.14
CA GLY A 65 11.12 -3.60 -22.89
C GLY A 65 11.90 -2.86 -21.81
N LEU A 66 11.68 -3.26 -20.56
CA LEU A 66 12.38 -2.73 -19.39
C LEU A 66 13.62 -3.59 -19.14
N PHE A 67 14.79 -3.04 -19.43
CA PHE A 67 16.07 -3.76 -19.31
C PHE A 67 16.52 -3.85 -17.85
N SER A 68 16.45 -2.74 -17.11
CA SER A 68 16.84 -2.68 -15.71
C SER A 68 15.92 -1.78 -14.89
N PHE A 69 15.88 -2.05 -13.59
CA PHE A 69 15.31 -1.15 -12.59
C PHE A 69 16.21 -1.12 -11.34
N GLY A 70 16.20 0.01 -10.66
CA GLY A 70 16.82 0.22 -9.36
C GLY A 70 15.93 1.14 -8.54
N THR A 71 15.59 0.77 -7.31
CA THR A 71 14.80 1.64 -6.43
C THR A 71 15.23 1.54 -4.98
N LEU A 72 15.11 2.68 -4.29
CA LEU A 72 15.26 2.78 -2.84
C LEU A 72 13.88 3.03 -2.19
N ALA A 73 13.42 2.07 -1.40
CA ALA A 73 12.27 2.23 -0.52
C ALA A 73 12.72 2.79 0.84
N THR A 74 12.06 3.84 1.30
CA THR A 74 12.25 4.45 2.62
C THR A 74 10.95 4.38 3.43
N TYR A 75 11.04 4.02 4.71
CA TYR A 75 9.89 3.85 5.59
C TYR A 75 10.19 4.19 7.05
N SER A 76 9.15 4.52 7.82
CA SER A 76 9.26 4.76 9.27
C SER A 76 9.39 3.44 10.04
N THR A 77 10.54 3.20 10.66
CA THR A 77 10.77 2.04 11.55
C THR A 77 10.06 2.15 12.90
N ALA A 78 9.47 3.31 13.21
CA ALA A 78 8.59 3.44 14.37
C ALA A 78 7.24 2.74 14.10
N ASN A 79 6.74 2.83 12.87
CA ASN A 79 5.40 2.36 12.52
C ASN A 79 5.40 1.01 11.81
N LEU A 80 6.48 0.70 11.08
CA LEU A 80 6.58 -0.47 10.22
C LEU A 80 7.84 -1.26 10.50
N GLN A 81 7.72 -2.58 10.40
CA GLN A 81 8.86 -3.51 10.35
C GLN A 81 8.90 -4.17 8.98
N PHE A 82 10.02 -4.08 8.29
CA PHE A 82 10.26 -4.89 7.10
C PHE A 82 10.50 -6.35 7.48
N LEU A 83 9.82 -7.27 6.79
CA LEU A 83 9.92 -8.71 7.04
C LEU A 83 10.75 -9.41 5.96
N SER A 84 10.39 -9.19 4.70
CA SER A 84 11.01 -9.83 3.54
C SER A 84 10.62 -9.11 2.27
N GLY A 85 11.29 -9.43 1.17
CA GLY A 85 10.83 -9.06 -0.15
C GLY A 85 11.33 -10.03 -1.20
N THR A 86 10.75 -9.94 -2.38
CA THR A 86 11.05 -10.79 -3.53
C THR A 86 11.09 -9.95 -4.78
N ILE A 87 12.13 -10.13 -5.59
CA ILE A 87 12.18 -9.60 -6.96
C ILE A 87 11.37 -10.53 -7.86
N ASP A 88 10.69 -9.98 -8.87
CA ASP A 88 9.93 -10.80 -9.83
C ASP A 88 10.85 -11.81 -10.55
N PRO A 89 10.43 -13.08 -10.73
CA PRO A 89 11.27 -14.08 -11.40
C PRO A 89 11.62 -13.77 -12.86
N VAL A 90 10.97 -12.80 -13.50
CA VAL A 90 11.32 -12.33 -14.85
C VAL A 90 12.72 -11.70 -14.90
N TRP A 91 13.23 -11.22 -13.77
CA TRP A 91 14.55 -10.62 -13.66
C TRP A 91 15.65 -11.69 -13.55
N THR A 92 16.83 -11.43 -14.13
CA THR A 92 17.92 -12.41 -14.12
C THR A 92 18.47 -12.59 -12.71
N PRO A 93 18.43 -13.79 -12.09
CA PRO A 93 18.74 -13.97 -10.67
C PRO A 93 20.13 -13.52 -10.22
N LEU A 94 21.12 -13.55 -11.12
CA LEU A 94 22.49 -13.12 -10.85
C LEU A 94 22.65 -11.59 -10.80
N PHE A 95 21.67 -10.86 -11.33
CA PHE A 95 21.67 -9.40 -11.46
C PHE A 95 20.45 -8.78 -10.79
N SER A 96 19.79 -9.53 -9.91
CA SER A 96 18.66 -9.07 -9.11
C SER A 96 18.94 -9.31 -7.65
N GLU A 97 18.80 -8.28 -6.83
CA GLU A 97 18.97 -8.42 -5.38
C GLU A 97 18.01 -7.48 -4.65
N LEU A 98 17.59 -7.94 -3.47
CA LEU A 98 16.94 -7.11 -2.48
C LEU A 98 17.87 -6.98 -1.28
N PHE A 99 18.25 -5.76 -0.96
CA PHE A 99 19.18 -5.44 0.10
C PHE A 99 18.51 -4.53 1.13
N ALA A 100 18.47 -4.93 2.40
CA ALA A 100 18.14 -4.00 3.47
C ALA A 100 19.32 -3.03 3.59
N GLY A 101 19.09 -1.75 3.28
CA GLY A 101 20.11 -0.72 3.17
C GLY A 101 20.97 -0.61 4.44
N PRO A 102 22.14 0.07 4.38
CA PRO A 102 23.00 0.24 5.54
C PRO A 102 22.36 1.07 6.66
N GLN A 103 21.30 1.84 6.33
CA GLN A 103 20.51 2.62 7.28
C GLN A 103 19.20 1.91 7.60
N GLN A 104 18.79 1.96 8.87
CA GLN A 104 17.48 1.46 9.28
C GLN A 104 16.37 2.24 8.55
N GLY A 105 15.32 1.53 8.11
CA GLY A 105 14.22 2.13 7.37
C GLY A 105 14.47 2.29 5.88
N GLN A 106 15.50 1.64 5.32
CA GLN A 106 15.82 1.65 3.90
C GLN A 106 15.90 0.24 3.33
N ILE A 107 15.33 0.03 2.15
CA ILE A 107 15.43 -1.22 1.38
C ILE A 107 15.71 -0.85 -0.07
N SER A 108 16.76 -1.42 -0.64
CA SER A 108 17.09 -1.30 -2.05
C SER A 108 16.63 -2.55 -2.78
N ALA A 109 16.09 -2.36 -3.98
CA ALA A 109 15.75 -3.44 -4.90
C ALA A 109 16.28 -3.06 -6.29
N TYR A 110 16.98 -4.00 -6.93
CA TYR A 110 17.40 -3.82 -8.32
C TYR A 110 17.25 -5.13 -9.08
N GLY A 111 17.12 -5.01 -10.39
CA GLY A 111 17.05 -6.14 -11.31
C GLY A 111 17.48 -5.73 -12.71
N ALA A 112 18.08 -6.66 -13.44
CA ALA A 112 18.37 -6.52 -14.86
C ALA A 112 17.99 -7.80 -15.61
N ALA A 113 17.53 -7.64 -16.86
CA ALA A 113 17.12 -8.72 -17.75
C ALA A 113 18.09 -8.82 -18.94
N PHE A 114 18.83 -9.92 -19.05
CA PHE A 114 19.81 -10.11 -20.13
C PHE A 114 19.35 -11.13 -21.20
N ASP A 115 18.58 -12.15 -20.81
CA ASP A 115 18.18 -13.23 -21.73
C ASP A 115 16.81 -12.95 -22.37
N GLU A 116 15.82 -12.54 -21.57
CA GLU A 116 14.46 -12.21 -22.02
C GLU A 116 14.04 -10.90 -21.36
N ILE A 117 13.99 -9.84 -22.16
CA ILE A 117 13.66 -8.50 -21.67
C ILE A 117 12.14 -8.41 -21.52
N PRO A 118 11.60 -8.08 -20.33
CA PRO A 118 10.17 -8.00 -20.11
C PRO A 118 9.57 -6.87 -20.95
N LYS A 119 8.55 -7.20 -21.74
CA LYS A 119 7.77 -6.29 -22.59
C LYS A 119 6.30 -6.40 -22.25
N ALA A 120 5.73 -5.35 -21.68
CA ALA A 120 4.31 -5.24 -21.36
C ALA A 120 3.97 -3.78 -21.02
N ASP A 121 2.69 -3.43 -21.11
CA ASP A 121 2.16 -2.13 -20.66
C ASP A 121 2.34 -1.93 -19.14
N VAL A 122 2.46 -3.04 -18.39
CA VAL A 122 2.69 -3.08 -16.94
C VAL A 122 3.67 -4.21 -16.62
N ILE A 123 4.77 -3.89 -15.94
CA ILE A 123 5.82 -4.85 -15.55
C ILE A 123 5.94 -4.85 -14.03
N HIS A 124 5.83 -6.03 -13.43
CA HIS A 124 6.04 -6.22 -12.00
C HIS A 124 7.54 -6.24 -11.67
N LEU A 125 7.94 -5.47 -10.65
CA LEU A 125 9.33 -5.33 -10.25
C LEU A 125 9.64 -6.20 -9.03
N ALA A 126 8.93 -5.94 -7.93
CA ALA A 126 9.24 -6.51 -6.63
C ALA A 126 8.05 -6.43 -5.67
N THR A 127 8.00 -7.37 -4.74
CA THR A 127 7.07 -7.40 -3.60
C THR A 127 7.83 -7.14 -2.30
N PHE A 128 7.31 -6.25 -1.47
CA PHE A 128 7.85 -5.92 -0.15
C PHE A 128 6.83 -6.27 0.94
N GLN A 129 7.23 -7.05 1.93
CA GLN A 129 6.38 -7.45 3.06
C GLN A 129 6.73 -6.65 4.31
N PHE A 130 5.70 -6.05 4.91
CA PHE A 130 5.81 -5.26 6.12
C PHE A 130 4.86 -5.77 7.20
N GLN A 131 5.20 -5.50 8.45
CA GLN A 131 4.31 -5.62 9.60
C GLN A 131 4.05 -4.24 10.20
N ALA A 132 2.80 -3.94 10.51
CA ALA A 132 2.43 -2.75 11.26
C ALA A 132 2.74 -2.96 12.75
N ILE A 133 3.58 -2.10 13.35
CA ILE A 133 4.03 -2.27 14.75
C ILE A 133 3.55 -1.15 15.67
N GLU A 134 3.24 0.04 15.14
CA GLU A 134 2.70 1.16 15.91
C GLU A 134 1.62 1.92 15.13
N ALA A 135 0.55 2.33 15.82
CA ALA A 135 -0.55 3.08 15.23
C ALA A 135 -0.09 4.46 14.73
N GLY A 136 -0.69 4.93 13.64
CA GLY A 136 -0.35 6.21 13.02
C GLY A 136 -0.52 6.19 11.52
N ILE A 137 -0.31 7.33 10.87
CA ILE A 137 -0.25 7.42 9.41
C ILE A 137 1.22 7.43 9.03
N THR A 138 1.60 6.53 8.13
CA THR A 138 2.96 6.40 7.61
C THR A 138 2.95 6.31 6.09
N SER A 139 4.11 6.44 5.49
CA SER A 139 4.32 6.26 4.06
C SER A 139 5.55 5.42 3.81
N ILE A 140 5.50 4.63 2.74
CA ILE A 140 6.66 4.01 2.13
C ILE A 140 6.94 4.83 0.86
N LEU A 141 8.11 5.45 0.78
CA LEU A 141 8.50 6.26 -0.37
C LEU A 141 9.51 5.48 -1.18
N PHE A 142 9.23 5.30 -2.46
CA PHE A 142 10.11 4.68 -3.43
C PHE A 142 10.75 5.77 -4.26
N GLY A 143 12.07 5.75 -4.38
CA GLY A 143 12.79 6.69 -5.21
C GLY A 143 13.88 6.03 -6.02
N ASP A 144 14.62 6.88 -6.71
CA ASP A 144 15.93 6.54 -7.29
C ASP A 144 16.79 5.78 -6.29
N LEU A 145 17.47 4.73 -6.75
CA LEU A 145 18.45 4.02 -5.95
C LEU A 145 19.73 4.86 -5.80
N ASP A 146 20.19 5.45 -6.90
CA ASP A 146 21.33 6.33 -6.96
C ASP A 146 21.16 7.37 -8.07
N SER A 147 20.96 8.63 -7.65
CA SER A 147 20.79 9.80 -8.51
C SER A 147 21.92 10.09 -9.53
N THR A 148 23.01 9.32 -9.49
CA THR A 148 24.17 9.47 -10.38
C THR A 148 24.25 8.43 -11.49
N ILE A 149 23.38 7.41 -11.47
CA ILE A 149 23.28 6.36 -12.48
C ILE A 149 21.86 6.29 -13.03
N ASP A 150 21.70 5.73 -14.23
CA ASP A 150 20.38 5.48 -14.78
C ASP A 150 19.82 4.19 -14.17
N ASP A 151 18.85 4.33 -13.26
CA ASP A 151 18.34 3.22 -12.46
C ASP A 151 17.24 2.45 -13.21
N PHE A 152 16.42 3.15 -13.98
CA PHE A 152 15.41 2.55 -14.85
C PHE A 152 15.80 2.78 -16.30
N THR A 153 15.92 1.68 -17.06
CA THR A 153 16.33 1.80 -18.45
C THR A 153 15.52 0.93 -19.40
N LEU A 154 15.10 1.50 -20.52
CA LEU A 154 14.55 0.76 -21.66
C LEU A 154 15.68 0.21 -22.51
N GLY A 155 15.50 -0.99 -23.06
CA GLY A 155 16.39 -1.46 -24.09
C GLY A 155 16.01 -2.81 -24.65
N ASP A 156 16.21 -2.97 -25.95
CA ASP A 156 16.53 -4.26 -26.53
C ASP A 156 18.04 -4.42 -26.38
N ALA A 157 18.52 -5.38 -25.59
CA ALA A 157 19.93 -5.70 -25.43
C ALA A 157 20.47 -6.37 -26.70
N THR A 158 20.40 -5.66 -27.83
CA THR A 158 21.09 -6.02 -29.06
C THR A 158 22.47 -5.38 -29.06
N VAL A 159 23.41 -6.05 -29.72
CA VAL A 159 24.81 -5.61 -29.88
C VAL A 159 24.92 -4.20 -30.50
N ASP A 160 23.86 -3.72 -31.15
CA ASP A 160 23.83 -2.48 -31.92
C ASP A 160 23.29 -1.26 -31.17
N ASN A 161 22.76 -1.41 -29.94
CA ASN A 161 22.38 -0.26 -29.10
C ASN A 161 22.96 -0.39 -27.68
N PRO A 162 24.24 0.00 -27.46
CA PRO A 162 24.93 -0.19 -26.18
C PRO A 162 24.50 0.79 -25.08
N PHE A 163 23.60 1.75 -25.38
CA PHE A 163 23.14 2.75 -24.42
C PHE A 163 21.62 2.63 -24.24
N PRO A 164 21.15 1.96 -23.18
CA PRO A 164 19.73 1.87 -22.91
C PRO A 164 19.17 3.26 -22.57
N THR A 165 17.89 3.50 -22.88
CA THR A 165 17.27 4.82 -22.68
C THR A 165 16.83 4.96 -21.22
N SER A 166 17.39 5.93 -20.49
CA SER A 166 17.05 6.23 -19.09
C SER A 166 15.59 6.69 -18.94
N LEU A 167 14.95 6.25 -17.85
CA LEU A 167 13.54 6.49 -17.54
C LEU A 167 13.30 7.21 -16.21
N ASP A 168 14.35 7.58 -15.47
CA ASP A 168 14.19 8.08 -14.09
C ASP A 168 13.37 9.39 -14.05
N VAL A 169 13.62 10.31 -14.97
CA VAL A 169 12.90 11.59 -15.06
C VAL A 169 11.40 11.43 -15.34
N PRO A 170 10.96 10.67 -16.37
CA PRO A 170 9.54 10.48 -16.62
C PRO A 170 8.83 9.66 -15.53
N LEU A 171 9.52 8.75 -14.82
CA LEU A 171 8.91 7.85 -13.83
C LEU A 171 8.48 8.51 -12.53
N PHE A 172 9.26 9.46 -12.01
CA PHE A 172 9.04 9.99 -10.66
C PHE A 172 8.22 11.28 -10.61
N GLY A 173 7.97 11.94 -11.74
CA GLY A 173 7.05 13.10 -11.88
C GLY A 173 7.45 14.38 -11.14
N ASP A 174 8.17 14.28 -10.02
CA ASP A 174 8.81 15.36 -9.26
C ASP A 174 10.33 15.27 -9.45
N THR A 175 10.85 16.17 -10.29
CA THR A 175 12.27 16.25 -10.65
C THR A 175 13.18 16.69 -9.51
N LEU A 176 12.63 17.16 -8.37
CA LEU A 176 13.43 17.64 -7.25
C LEU A 176 13.76 16.54 -6.25
N THR A 177 12.88 15.56 -6.08
CA THR A 177 13.07 14.47 -5.11
C THR A 177 13.16 13.09 -5.73
N ASN A 178 12.80 12.93 -7.02
CA ASN A 178 12.75 11.63 -7.72
C ASN A 178 12.12 10.53 -6.85
N THR A 179 10.99 10.85 -6.19
CA THR A 179 10.32 9.94 -5.27
C THR A 179 8.82 9.85 -5.53
N TYR A 180 8.29 8.64 -5.38
CA TYR A 180 6.88 8.30 -5.50
C TYR A 180 6.41 7.51 -4.27
N GLY A 181 5.30 7.93 -3.67
CA GLY A 181 4.92 7.51 -2.32
C GLY A 181 3.64 6.67 -2.24
N PHE A 182 3.65 5.67 -1.37
CA PHE A 182 2.49 4.89 -0.94
C PHE A 182 2.16 5.17 0.54
N SER A 183 0.92 5.57 0.85
CA SER A 183 0.51 5.88 2.23
C SER A 183 -0.32 4.77 2.88
N VAL A 184 -0.01 4.49 4.15
CA VAL A 184 -0.67 3.49 5.01
C VAL A 184 -1.15 4.14 6.30
N ASN A 185 -2.42 3.92 6.63
CA ASN A 185 -3.05 4.25 7.90
C ASN A 185 -3.06 3.03 8.83
N ILE A 186 -2.34 3.08 9.94
CA ILE A 186 -2.24 1.99 10.90
C ILE A 186 -3.17 2.26 12.08
N GLN A 187 -4.09 1.34 12.32
CA GLN A 187 -5.07 1.42 13.39
C GLN A 187 -4.75 0.44 14.51
N SER A 188 -4.95 0.89 15.75
CA SER A 188 -5.00 -0.01 16.89
C SER A 188 -6.33 -0.76 16.83
N THR A 189 -6.28 -2.06 16.56
CA THR A 189 -7.43 -2.93 16.82
C THR A 189 -7.51 -3.12 18.33
N ALA A 190 -8.25 -2.23 18.99
CA ALA A 190 -8.78 -2.57 20.30
C ALA A 190 -9.61 -3.84 20.10
N VAL A 191 -9.10 -4.99 20.57
CA VAL A 191 -9.96 -6.13 20.88
C VAL A 191 -11.11 -5.53 21.68
N PRO A 192 -12.38 -5.67 21.26
CA PRO A 192 -13.46 -5.19 22.09
C PRO A 192 -13.32 -5.92 23.42
N GLU A 193 -12.82 -5.21 24.43
CA GLU A 193 -12.89 -5.67 25.80
C GLU A 193 -14.34 -6.11 25.98
N SER A 194 -14.56 -7.33 26.48
CA SER A 194 -15.91 -7.83 26.71
C SER A 194 -16.67 -6.72 27.41
N SER A 195 -17.56 -6.05 26.67
CA SER A 195 -17.96 -4.68 27.03
C SER A 195 -18.43 -4.69 28.48
N ALA A 196 -18.10 -3.68 29.28
CA ALA A 196 -18.59 -3.58 30.66
C ALA A 196 -20.12 -3.84 30.77
N PHE A 197 -20.85 -3.66 29.67
CA PHE A 197 -22.23 -4.10 29.50
C PHE A 197 -22.47 -5.61 29.74
N SER A 198 -21.64 -6.51 29.24
CA SER A 198 -21.80 -7.96 29.44
C SER A 198 -21.56 -8.36 30.90
N SER A 199 -20.58 -7.75 31.58
CA SER A 199 -20.34 -7.95 33.01
C SER A 199 -21.41 -7.30 33.89
N ILE A 200 -21.97 -6.15 33.50
CA ILE A 200 -23.14 -5.53 34.16
C ILE A 200 -24.40 -6.40 33.99
N ILE A 201 -24.66 -6.92 32.79
CA ILE A 201 -25.78 -7.83 32.52
C ILE A 201 -25.62 -9.11 33.35
N PHE A 202 -24.43 -9.69 33.40
CA PHE A 202 -24.17 -10.89 34.18
C PHE A 202 -24.32 -10.64 35.69
N ALA A 203 -23.81 -9.52 36.21
CA ALA A 203 -24.00 -9.11 37.59
C ALA A 203 -25.48 -8.86 37.94
N PHE A 204 -26.25 -8.28 37.01
CA PHE A 204 -27.69 -8.05 37.16
C PHE A 204 -28.49 -9.37 37.18
N ILE A 205 -28.15 -10.32 36.30
CA ILE A 205 -28.74 -11.67 36.28
C ILE A 205 -28.44 -12.39 37.61
N LEU A 206 -27.19 -12.35 38.09
CA LEU A 206 -26.80 -12.93 39.38
C LEU A 206 -27.55 -12.29 40.56
N TRP A 207 -27.75 -10.98 40.54
CA TRP A 207 -28.51 -10.26 41.57
C TRP A 207 -29.99 -10.67 41.59
N LEU A 208 -30.63 -10.80 40.43
CA LEU A 208 -32.01 -11.28 40.30
C LEU A 208 -32.18 -12.72 40.80
N LEU A 209 -31.23 -13.60 40.47
CA LEU A 209 -31.23 -14.99 40.95
C LEU A 209 -31.09 -15.05 42.48
N ARG A 210 -30.22 -14.22 43.06
CA ARG A 210 -30.07 -14.13 44.52
C ARG A 210 -31.34 -13.64 45.21
N LYS A 211 -32.03 -12.64 44.65
CA LYS A 211 -33.33 -12.14 45.16
C LYS A 211 -34.43 -13.20 45.14
N ARG A 212 -34.46 -14.09 44.13
CA ARG A 212 -35.42 -15.21 44.07
C ARG A 212 -35.13 -16.29 45.12
N VAL A 213 -33.87 -16.57 45.43
CA VAL A 213 -33.50 -17.59 46.44
C VAL A 213 -33.66 -17.07 47.88
N SER A 214 -33.49 -15.76 48.11
CA SER A 214 -33.71 -15.15 49.44
C SER A 214 -35.17 -14.80 49.73
N GLY A 215 -36.05 -14.82 48.73
CA GLY A 215 -37.49 -14.77 48.92
C GLY A 215 -38.00 -16.14 49.35
N ARG A 216 -38.20 -16.34 50.66
CA ARG A 216 -39.09 -17.38 51.17
C ARG A 216 -40.39 -17.32 50.38
N LEU A 217 -40.64 -18.31 49.52
CA LEU A 217 -41.96 -18.55 48.97
C LEU A 217 -42.92 -18.71 50.17
N PRO A 218 -43.95 -17.87 50.31
CA PRO A 218 -45.00 -18.14 51.29
C PRO A 218 -45.61 -19.50 50.92
N GLY A 219 -45.61 -20.42 51.88
CA GLY A 219 -46.01 -21.81 51.68
C GLY A 219 -47.36 -21.92 50.99
N ILE A 220 -47.34 -22.41 49.75
CA ILE A 220 -48.52 -22.97 49.12
C ILE A 220 -48.81 -24.28 49.87
N ARG A 221 -49.74 -24.23 50.84
CA ARG A 221 -50.35 -25.42 51.41
C ARG A 221 -51.23 -26.04 50.32
N LEU A 222 -50.72 -27.09 49.67
CA LEU A 222 -51.55 -28.03 48.91
C LEU A 222 -52.51 -28.72 49.90
N ARG A 223 -53.76 -28.23 49.98
CA ARG A 223 -54.84 -28.98 50.63
C ARG A 223 -55.29 -30.08 49.66
N CYS A 224 -55.04 -31.33 50.03
CA CYS A 224 -55.78 -32.47 49.49
C CYS A 224 -57.29 -32.25 49.69
N ARG A 225 -58.07 -32.34 48.61
CA ARG A 225 -59.47 -32.72 48.70
C ARG A 225 -59.57 -34.18 48.27
N SER A 226 -59.96 -35.04 49.21
CA SER A 226 -60.48 -36.36 48.90
C SER A 226 -61.78 -36.20 48.09
N PHE A 227 -61.84 -36.86 46.93
CA PHE A 227 -63.10 -37.10 46.23
C PHE A 227 -63.68 -38.41 46.77
N ASN A 228 -64.87 -38.33 47.37
CA ASN A 228 -65.77 -39.46 47.54
C ASN A 228 -66.79 -39.40 46.40
N VAL A 229 -66.78 -40.41 45.53
CA VAL A 229 -67.98 -41.05 44.95
C VAL A 229 -67.66 -42.53 44.82
#